data_AF-A0A9X9LMG9-F1
#
_entry.id   AF-A0A9X9LMG9-F1
#
_cell.length_a   1.000
_cell.length_b   1.000
_cell.length_c   1.000
_cell.angle_alpha   90.00
_cell.angle_beta   90.00
_cell.angle_gamma   90.00
#
_symmetry.space_group_name_H-M   'P 1'
#
loop_
_entity.id
_entity.type
_entity.pdbx_description
1 polymer ?
#
loop_
_entity_poly.entity_id
_entity_poly.type
_entity_poly.pdbx_seq_one_letter_code
_entity_poly.pdbx_strand_id
1 'polypeptide(L)'
;NGTQPASKRQNHAWTTVQSPCSVSCGGGYISVKAICLRDQNTQVSSSFCNARTKPATEPKICNAFSCPAYWKPGEWSVCSRSCAGGQQSRKVQCVQKKPFQKEEAVLHSLCPVSTPTQVQACNSRACPPEWSLGPWSQCSKSCGRGVRKREVLCKSSPVAENVPETLCSSIPKPESQEGCVLGRCPKNTRLQWVVSSWSECSMTCGLGVRRREMKCSEKPFQGKLITFPERRCRSIRKPNLDLEETCQRGTCPARPGPGVAAGWFPSPWQQVSAGGFP
;
A
#
# COMPACT_ATOMS: atom_id res chain seq x y z
N ASN A 1 -68.81 -40.71 -74.04
CA ASN A 1 -67.88 -39.66 -74.48
C ASN A 1 -67.33 -38.90 -73.29
N GLY A 2 -66.26 -39.41 -72.69
CA GLY A 2 -65.50 -38.70 -71.65
C GLY A 2 -64.15 -38.30 -72.21
N THR A 3 -64.06 -37.10 -72.78
CA THR A 3 -62.81 -36.55 -73.31
C THR A 3 -61.95 -36.10 -72.13
N GLN A 4 -60.91 -36.87 -71.79
CA GLN A 4 -59.91 -36.43 -70.81
C GLN A 4 -59.18 -35.19 -71.34
N PRO A 5 -59.05 -34.11 -70.54
CA PRO A 5 -58.26 -32.96 -70.94
C PRO A 5 -56.79 -33.37 -71.01
N ALA A 6 -56.17 -33.13 -72.16
CA ALA A 6 -54.74 -33.37 -72.37
C ALA A 6 -53.93 -32.66 -71.27
N SER A 7 -53.28 -33.44 -70.40
CA SER A 7 -52.42 -32.90 -69.37
C SER A 7 -51.27 -32.14 -70.05
N LYS A 8 -51.22 -30.82 -69.91
CA LYS A 8 -50.08 -30.00 -70.35
C LYS A 8 -48.81 -30.60 -69.77
N ARG A 9 -47.94 -31.12 -70.64
CA ARG A 9 -46.66 -31.72 -70.27
C ARG A 9 -45.75 -30.60 -69.77
N GLN A 10 -45.64 -30.47 -68.45
CA GLN A 10 -44.80 -29.45 -67.83
C GLN A 10 -43.34 -29.73 -68.15
N ASN A 11 -42.64 -28.75 -68.72
CA ASN A 11 -41.25 -28.92 -69.12
C ASN A 11 -40.33 -28.48 -67.98
N HIS A 12 -39.42 -29.37 -67.58
CA HIS A 12 -38.48 -29.15 -66.48
C HIS A 12 -37.07 -29.07 -67.04
N ALA A 13 -36.38 -27.96 -66.82
CA ALA A 13 -35.05 -27.72 -67.36
C ALA A 13 -34.09 -27.19 -66.28
N TRP A 14 -32.83 -27.60 -66.37
CA TRP A 14 -31.76 -27.02 -65.56
C TRP A 14 -31.37 -25.64 -66.09
N THR A 15 -31.18 -24.69 -65.18
CA THR A 15 -30.53 -23.42 -65.48
C THR A 15 -29.50 -23.10 -64.41
N THR A 16 -28.56 -22.22 -64.73
CA THR A 16 -27.55 -21.74 -63.78
C THR A 16 -27.87 -20.33 -63.34
N VAL A 17 -27.99 -20.13 -62.03
CA VAL A 17 -28.12 -18.80 -61.42
C VAL A 17 -26.81 -18.40 -60.75
N GLN A 18 -26.50 -17.11 -60.81
CA GLN A 18 -25.27 -16.54 -60.26
C GLN A 18 -25.60 -15.71 -59.03
N SER A 19 -24.79 -15.83 -57.97
CA SER A 19 -24.85 -14.92 -56.82
C SER A 19 -24.23 -13.56 -57.16
N PRO A 20 -24.48 -12.51 -56.35
CA PRO A 20 -23.57 -11.37 -56.33
C PRO A 20 -22.15 -11.80 -55.97
N CYS A 21 -21.16 -10.96 -56.28
CA CYS A 21 -19.77 -11.20 -55.92
C CYS A 21 -19.60 -11.21 -54.39
N SER A 22 -18.79 -12.13 -53.86
CA SER A 22 -18.60 -12.29 -52.42
C SER A 22 -17.93 -11.10 -51.72
N VAL A 23 -17.19 -10.27 -52.47
CA VAL A 23 -16.52 -9.06 -51.96
C VAL A 23 -16.61 -7.96 -52.99
N SER A 24 -16.51 -6.70 -52.55
CA SER A 24 -16.47 -5.55 -53.45
C SER A 24 -15.10 -5.32 -54.10
N CYS A 25 -14.01 -5.80 -53.49
CA CYS A 25 -12.63 -5.65 -53.97
C CYS A 25 -11.70 -6.72 -53.38
N GLY A 26 -10.48 -6.85 -53.91
CA GLY A 26 -9.44 -7.73 -53.38
C GLY A 26 -9.58 -9.20 -53.81
N GLY A 27 -10.41 -9.49 -54.82
CA GLY A 27 -10.63 -10.82 -55.37
C GLY A 27 -11.71 -11.61 -54.62
N GLY A 28 -12.83 -11.84 -55.29
CA GLY A 28 -13.97 -12.60 -54.80
C GLY A 28 -14.40 -13.71 -55.73
N TYR A 29 -15.44 -14.42 -55.30
CA TYR A 29 -16.05 -15.48 -56.10
C TYR A 29 -17.56 -15.24 -56.23
N ILE A 30 -18.07 -15.50 -57.42
CA ILE A 30 -19.49 -15.65 -57.72
C ILE A 30 -19.82 -17.14 -57.61
N SER A 31 -20.79 -17.46 -56.74
CA SER A 31 -21.32 -18.80 -56.61
C SER A 31 -22.30 -19.05 -57.75
N VAL A 32 -22.00 -20.04 -58.60
CA VAL A 32 -22.90 -20.50 -59.64
C VAL A 32 -23.66 -21.72 -59.08
N LYS A 33 -24.99 -21.69 -59.12
CA LYS A 33 -25.83 -22.82 -58.68
C LYS A 33 -26.73 -23.28 -59.82
N ALA A 34 -26.83 -24.59 -60.01
CA ALA A 34 -27.80 -25.17 -60.92
C ALA A 34 -29.15 -25.33 -60.21
N ILE A 35 -30.18 -24.68 -60.74
CA ILE A 35 -31.56 -24.79 -60.24
C ILE A 35 -32.45 -25.42 -61.31
N CYS A 36 -33.46 -26.16 -60.86
CA CYS A 36 -34.45 -26.77 -61.74
C CYS A 36 -35.64 -25.81 -61.87
N LEU A 37 -35.98 -25.42 -63.11
CA LEU A 37 -37.13 -24.57 -63.39
C LEU A 37 -38.22 -25.35 -64.13
N ARG A 38 -39.46 -25.12 -63.73
CA ARG A 38 -40.68 -25.51 -64.45
C ARG A 38 -41.10 -24.36 -65.36
N ASP A 39 -41.36 -24.69 -66.63
CA ASP A 39 -41.83 -23.75 -67.65
C ASP A 39 -40.97 -22.46 -67.70
N GLN A 40 -39.67 -22.61 -67.46
CA GLN A 40 -38.63 -21.56 -67.42
C GLN A 40 -38.79 -20.46 -66.36
N ASN A 41 -39.81 -20.47 -65.50
CA ASN A 41 -40.07 -19.38 -64.56
C ASN A 41 -40.19 -19.80 -63.08
N THR A 42 -40.61 -21.03 -62.78
CA THR A 42 -40.84 -21.46 -61.39
C THR A 42 -39.75 -22.40 -60.91
N GLN A 43 -39.00 -21.99 -59.89
CA GLN A 43 -38.02 -22.86 -59.26
C GLN A 43 -38.70 -24.01 -58.52
N VAL A 44 -38.35 -25.23 -58.90
CA VAL A 44 -38.87 -26.46 -58.29
C VAL A 44 -37.72 -27.29 -57.73
N SER A 45 -38.06 -28.36 -57.01
CA SER A 45 -37.06 -29.30 -56.48
C SER A 45 -36.18 -29.87 -57.61
N SER A 46 -34.89 -30.03 -57.29
CA SER A 46 -33.91 -30.68 -58.17
C SER A 46 -34.32 -32.07 -58.68
N SER A 47 -35.21 -32.76 -57.96
CA SER A 47 -35.73 -34.09 -58.32
C SER A 47 -36.58 -34.09 -59.60
N PHE A 48 -37.16 -32.96 -59.99
CA PHE A 48 -37.98 -32.86 -61.21
C PHE A 48 -37.14 -32.72 -62.49
N CYS A 49 -35.85 -32.41 -62.36
CA CYS A 49 -34.92 -32.35 -63.49
C CYS A 49 -34.00 -33.58 -63.48
N ASN A 50 -33.58 -34.03 -64.67
CA ASN A 50 -32.73 -35.22 -64.78
C ASN A 50 -31.34 -34.97 -64.17
N ALA A 51 -30.96 -35.75 -63.15
CA ALA A 51 -29.68 -35.60 -62.47
C ALA A 51 -28.46 -35.76 -63.40
N ARG A 52 -28.57 -36.56 -64.48
CA ARG A 52 -27.47 -36.76 -65.44
C ARG A 52 -27.19 -35.54 -66.32
N THR A 53 -28.18 -34.68 -66.51
CA THR A 53 -28.04 -33.44 -67.31
C THR A 53 -27.82 -32.21 -66.43
N LYS A 54 -27.59 -32.40 -65.12
CA LYS A 54 -27.29 -31.31 -64.20
C LYS A 54 -25.97 -30.64 -64.60
N PRO A 55 -25.96 -29.32 -64.87
CA PRO A 55 -24.75 -28.60 -65.22
C PRO A 55 -23.71 -28.67 -64.10
N ALA A 56 -22.45 -28.88 -64.47
CA ALA A 56 -21.34 -28.63 -63.57
C ALA A 56 -21.26 -27.11 -63.31
N THR A 57 -21.15 -26.73 -62.04
CA THR A 57 -21.09 -25.32 -61.64
C THR A 57 -19.76 -25.05 -60.96
N GLU A 58 -18.93 -24.24 -61.61
CA GLU A 58 -17.68 -23.77 -61.04
C GLU A 58 -17.81 -22.34 -60.51
N PRO A 59 -17.16 -22.00 -59.38
CA PRO A 59 -17.10 -20.63 -58.90
C PRO A 59 -16.38 -19.74 -59.93
N LYS A 60 -16.95 -18.56 -60.21
CA LYS A 60 -16.32 -17.59 -61.11
C LYS A 60 -15.61 -16.50 -60.31
N ILE A 61 -14.43 -16.10 -60.75
CA ILE A 61 -13.69 -14.97 -60.14
C ILE A 61 -14.39 -13.65 -60.46
N CYS A 62 -14.48 -12.77 -59.46
CA CYS A 62 -15.01 -11.41 -59.59
C CYS A 62 -14.19 -10.41 -58.77
N ASN A 63 -14.29 -9.12 -59.10
CA ASN A 63 -13.66 -8.02 -58.35
C ASN A 63 -12.17 -8.23 -58.03
N ALA A 64 -11.42 -8.70 -59.03
CA ALA A 64 -9.99 -8.98 -58.97
C ALA A 64 -9.12 -7.70 -59.05
N PHE A 65 -9.62 -6.58 -58.54
CA PHE A 65 -8.88 -5.33 -58.41
C PHE A 65 -8.51 -5.05 -56.95
N SER A 66 -7.44 -4.30 -56.73
CA SER A 66 -6.99 -3.94 -55.38
C SER A 66 -8.03 -3.09 -54.64
N CYS A 67 -8.22 -3.34 -53.35
CA CYS A 67 -9.03 -2.45 -52.52
C CYS A 67 -8.33 -1.09 -52.36
N PRO A 68 -9.08 0.00 -52.14
CA PRO A 68 -8.50 1.26 -51.67
C PRO A 68 -7.70 1.05 -50.39
N ALA A 69 -6.61 1.79 -50.21
CA ALA A 69 -5.83 1.70 -48.98
C ALA A 69 -6.59 2.34 -47.80
N TYR A 70 -6.48 1.74 -46.61
CA TYR A 70 -7.17 2.20 -45.42
C TYR A 70 -6.31 2.05 -44.17
N TRP A 71 -6.66 2.82 -43.13
CA TRP A 71 -6.00 2.74 -41.84
C TRP A 71 -6.41 1.49 -41.09
N LYS A 72 -5.41 0.70 -40.70
CA LYS A 72 -5.57 -0.44 -39.79
C LYS A 72 -4.96 -0.09 -38.44
N PRO A 73 -5.79 0.22 -37.42
CA PRO A 73 -5.31 0.41 -36.06
C PRO A 73 -4.85 -0.94 -35.48
N GLY A 74 -3.70 -0.95 -34.84
CA GLY A 74 -3.25 -2.07 -34.02
C GLY A 74 -3.86 -2.06 -32.63
N GLU A 75 -3.44 -3.02 -31.82
CA GLU A 75 -3.82 -3.13 -30.42
C GLU A 75 -3.28 -1.95 -29.60
N TRP A 76 -4.04 -1.56 -28.57
CA TRP A 76 -3.58 -0.58 -27.60
C TRP A 76 -2.50 -1.17 -26.70
N SER A 77 -1.49 -0.37 -26.40
CA SER A 77 -0.50 -0.68 -25.38
C SER A 77 -1.17 -0.79 -24.00
N VAL A 78 -0.48 -1.39 -23.04
CA VAL A 78 -0.84 -1.23 -21.64
C VAL A 78 -0.87 0.27 -21.28
N CYS A 79 -1.78 0.65 -20.39
CA CYS A 79 -1.90 2.03 -19.92
C CYS A 79 -0.65 2.42 -19.12
N SER A 80 -0.12 3.62 -19.33
CA SER A 80 1.07 4.10 -18.64
C SER A 80 0.91 4.18 -17.11
N ARG A 81 -0.32 4.29 -16.62
CA ARG A 81 -0.67 4.31 -15.19
C ARG A 81 -1.87 3.43 -14.94
N SER A 82 -1.89 2.69 -13.84
CA SER A 82 -3.03 1.88 -13.42
C SER A 82 -4.18 2.72 -12.86
N CYS A 83 -3.92 3.96 -12.47
CA CYS A 83 -4.88 4.88 -11.87
C CYS A 83 -4.43 6.34 -11.99
N ALA A 84 -5.30 7.26 -11.60
CA ALA A 84 -5.13 8.72 -11.59
C ALA A 84 -4.79 9.33 -12.97
N GLY A 85 -5.26 8.69 -14.04
CA GLY A 85 -5.09 9.14 -15.42
C GLY A 85 -3.75 8.73 -16.02
N GLY A 86 -3.80 7.85 -17.01
CA GLY A 86 -2.67 7.45 -17.85
C GLY A 86 -2.99 7.63 -19.34
N GLN A 87 -2.03 7.23 -20.17
CA GLN A 87 -2.17 7.23 -21.62
C GLN A 87 -1.75 5.87 -22.15
N GLN A 88 -2.46 5.39 -23.17
CA GLN A 88 -2.09 4.22 -23.94
C GLN A 88 -1.92 4.62 -25.40
N SER A 89 -0.97 3.97 -26.08
CA SER A 89 -0.68 4.25 -27.48
C SER A 89 -0.89 3.01 -28.33
N ARG A 90 -1.26 3.20 -29.59
CA ARG A 90 -1.35 2.12 -30.59
C ARG A 90 -0.64 2.55 -31.86
N LYS A 91 -0.10 1.57 -32.58
CA LYS A 91 0.40 1.79 -33.93
C LYS A 91 -0.77 1.78 -34.90
N VAL A 92 -0.72 2.67 -35.88
CA VAL A 92 -1.70 2.71 -36.99
C VAL A 92 -0.91 2.56 -38.27
N GLN A 93 -1.28 1.58 -39.10
CA GLN A 93 -0.60 1.28 -40.35
C GLN A 93 -1.54 1.48 -41.53
N CYS A 94 -1.03 2.06 -42.61
CA CYS A 94 -1.76 2.11 -43.88
C CYS A 94 -1.62 0.77 -44.55
N VAL A 95 -2.74 0.11 -44.87
CA VAL A 95 -2.73 -1.20 -45.52
C VAL A 95 -3.58 -1.21 -46.77
N GLN A 96 -3.23 -2.07 -47.72
CA GLN A 96 -3.98 -2.30 -48.93
C GLN A 96 -4.11 -3.79 -49.21
N LYS A 97 -5.31 -4.23 -49.61
CA LYS A 97 -5.56 -5.62 -50.01
C LYS A 97 -5.43 -5.75 -51.53
N LYS A 98 -4.37 -6.43 -51.98
CA LYS A 98 -4.16 -6.81 -53.39
C LYS A 98 -5.06 -8.01 -53.77
N PRO A 99 -5.33 -8.24 -55.07
CA PRO A 99 -6.22 -9.31 -55.52
C PRO A 99 -5.73 -10.69 -55.08
N PHE A 100 -6.59 -11.46 -54.41
CA PHE A 100 -6.27 -12.81 -53.90
C PHE A 100 -5.04 -12.86 -52.98
N GLN A 101 -4.67 -11.73 -52.39
CA GLN A 101 -3.54 -11.60 -51.47
C GLN A 101 -4.02 -11.11 -50.11
N LYS A 102 -3.13 -11.25 -49.13
CA LYS A 102 -3.32 -10.67 -47.80
C LYS A 102 -3.15 -9.15 -47.86
N GLU A 103 -3.67 -8.48 -46.84
CA GLU A 103 -3.40 -7.07 -46.61
C GLU A 103 -1.90 -6.85 -46.40
N GLU A 104 -1.35 -5.87 -47.10
CA GLU A 104 0.05 -5.49 -47.02
C GLU A 104 0.18 -4.03 -46.58
N ALA A 105 1.23 -3.71 -45.82
CA ALA A 105 1.54 -2.34 -45.45
C ALA A 105 2.02 -1.54 -46.66
N VAL A 106 1.43 -0.37 -46.87
CA VAL A 106 1.75 0.51 -47.99
C VAL A 106 2.15 1.91 -47.50
N LEU A 107 2.53 2.78 -48.44
CA LEU A 107 2.92 4.16 -48.13
C LEU A 107 1.77 4.92 -47.44
N HIS A 108 2.11 5.71 -46.44
CA HIS A 108 1.19 6.52 -45.65
C HIS A 108 0.30 7.44 -46.51
N SER A 109 0.84 7.93 -47.63
CA SER A 109 0.17 8.83 -48.59
C SER A 109 -0.99 8.19 -49.36
N LEU A 110 -1.10 6.86 -49.39
CA LEU A 110 -2.18 6.16 -50.08
C LEU A 110 -3.46 6.08 -49.23
N CYS A 111 -3.36 6.30 -47.93
CA CYS A 111 -4.50 6.32 -47.02
C CYS A 111 -5.10 7.72 -46.87
N PRO A 112 -6.35 7.83 -46.38
CA PRO A 112 -6.98 9.13 -46.13
C PRO A 112 -6.18 10.01 -45.16
N VAL A 113 -6.24 11.33 -45.35
CA VAL A 113 -5.54 12.31 -44.49
C VAL A 113 -5.96 12.21 -43.01
N SER A 114 -7.22 11.85 -42.75
CA SER A 114 -7.74 11.64 -41.40
C SER A 114 -7.18 10.34 -40.79
N THR A 115 -6.07 10.47 -40.05
CA THR A 115 -5.47 9.35 -39.32
C THR A 115 -6.24 9.06 -38.02
N PRO A 116 -6.52 7.79 -37.70
CA PRO A 116 -7.10 7.40 -36.42
C PRO A 116 -6.21 7.80 -35.24
N THR A 117 -6.85 8.08 -34.10
CA THR A 117 -6.17 8.41 -32.85
C THR A 117 -5.16 7.33 -32.46
N GLN A 118 -3.91 7.74 -32.26
CA GLN A 118 -2.80 6.88 -31.84
C GLN A 118 -2.57 6.88 -30.34
N VAL A 119 -3.07 7.88 -29.61
CA VAL A 119 -2.92 8.02 -28.16
C VAL A 119 -4.26 8.35 -27.54
N GLN A 120 -4.66 7.59 -26.51
CA GLN A 120 -5.89 7.86 -25.79
C GLN A 120 -5.67 7.82 -24.27
N ALA A 121 -6.48 8.60 -23.56
CA ALA A 121 -6.52 8.56 -22.10
C ALA A 121 -7.08 7.22 -21.60
N CYS A 122 -6.52 6.73 -20.51
CA CYS A 122 -6.97 5.51 -19.84
C CYS A 122 -6.86 5.67 -18.32
N ASN A 123 -7.57 4.81 -17.58
CA ASN A 123 -7.50 4.72 -16.11
C ASN A 123 -7.71 6.07 -15.38
N SER A 124 -8.80 6.75 -15.69
CA SER A 124 -9.19 8.04 -15.08
C SER A 124 -9.65 7.95 -13.62
N ARG A 125 -9.79 6.74 -13.07
CA ARG A 125 -10.19 6.51 -11.67
C ARG A 125 -9.07 6.94 -10.73
N ALA A 126 -9.42 7.50 -9.57
CA ALA A 126 -8.44 7.83 -8.54
C ALA A 126 -7.64 6.60 -8.09
N CYS A 127 -6.39 6.80 -7.69
CA CYS A 127 -5.59 5.71 -7.14
C CYS A 127 -6.08 5.35 -5.73
N PRO A 128 -5.98 4.07 -5.33
CA PRO A 128 -6.15 3.71 -3.93
C PRO A 128 -5.12 4.48 -3.08
N PRO A 129 -5.48 4.94 -1.88
CA PRO A 129 -4.56 5.65 -1.02
C PRO A 129 -3.52 4.68 -0.45
N GLU A 130 -2.33 5.21 -0.18
CA GLU A 130 -1.17 4.44 0.28
C GLU A 130 -0.51 5.08 1.51
N TRP A 131 0.23 4.27 2.26
CA TRP A 131 1.00 4.74 3.40
C TRP A 131 2.21 5.57 2.95
N SER A 132 2.21 6.85 3.30
CA SER A 132 3.34 7.76 3.15
C SER A 132 4.18 7.76 4.41
N LEU A 133 5.49 7.53 4.25
CA LEU A 133 6.46 7.52 5.34
C LEU A 133 7.21 8.84 5.41
N GLY A 134 7.11 9.51 6.55
CA GLY A 134 7.94 10.66 6.87
C GLY A 134 9.39 10.27 7.21
N PRO A 135 10.30 11.26 7.30
CA PRO A 135 11.65 11.01 7.76
C PRO A 135 11.65 10.53 9.23
N TRP A 136 12.66 9.74 9.58
CA TRP A 136 12.89 9.39 10.98
C TRP A 136 13.33 10.61 11.78
N SER A 137 12.79 10.74 12.98
CA SER A 137 13.25 11.68 14.00
C SER A 137 14.67 11.34 14.43
N GLN A 138 15.30 12.29 15.14
CA GLN A 138 16.50 11.98 15.90
C GLN A 138 16.23 10.89 16.95
N CYS A 139 17.28 10.18 17.33
CA CYS A 139 17.22 9.17 18.37
C CYS A 139 16.86 9.83 19.72
N SER A 140 15.98 9.21 20.50
CA SER A 140 15.52 9.74 21.80
C SER A 140 16.63 9.91 22.85
N LYS A 141 17.81 9.34 22.60
CA LYS A 141 19.02 9.51 23.40
C LYS A 141 20.14 10.00 22.52
N SER A 142 21.08 10.74 23.11
CA SER A 142 22.33 11.16 22.46
C SER A 142 23.44 10.09 22.51
N CYS A 143 23.24 9.02 23.28
CA CYS A 143 24.16 7.89 23.40
C CYS A 143 23.44 6.60 23.80
N GLY A 144 24.03 5.45 23.49
CA GLY A 144 23.48 4.13 23.81
C GLY A 144 22.21 3.80 23.04
N ARG A 145 21.36 2.93 23.64
CA ARG A 145 20.10 2.47 23.02
C ARG A 145 18.97 3.45 23.27
N GLY A 146 18.43 4.01 22.20
CA GLY A 146 17.25 4.88 22.19
C GLY A 146 16.20 4.39 21.20
N VAL A 147 15.27 5.27 20.88
CA VAL A 147 14.15 5.04 19.98
C VAL A 147 13.99 6.24 19.06
N ARG A 148 13.75 6.03 17.77
CA ARG A 148 13.38 7.07 16.81
C ARG A 148 11.95 6.84 16.32
N LYS A 149 11.26 7.91 15.97
CA LYS A 149 9.86 7.89 15.51
C LYS A 149 9.76 8.52 14.12
N ARG A 150 8.80 8.12 13.33
CA ARG A 150 8.46 8.77 12.06
C ARG A 150 6.96 8.93 11.94
N GLU A 151 6.54 9.88 11.12
CA GLU A 151 5.14 10.00 10.74
C GLU A 151 4.78 8.95 9.69
N VAL A 152 3.62 8.31 9.89
CA VAL A 152 3.04 7.34 8.95
C VAL A 152 1.64 7.82 8.66
N LEU A 153 1.43 8.40 7.49
CA LEU A 153 0.18 9.05 7.10
C LEU A 153 -0.42 8.32 5.90
N CYS A 154 -1.75 8.17 5.87
CA CYS A 154 -2.44 7.67 4.68
C CYS A 154 -2.63 8.83 3.71
N LYS A 155 -2.12 8.70 2.48
CA LYS A 155 -2.21 9.75 1.46
C LYS A 155 -2.90 9.25 0.20
N SER A 156 -3.77 10.09 -0.37
CA SER A 156 -4.43 9.83 -1.65
C SER A 156 -3.60 10.35 -2.83
N SER A 157 -3.58 9.59 -3.93
CA SER A 157 -2.95 10.00 -5.19
C SER A 157 -4.04 10.33 -6.22
N PRO A 158 -3.97 11.48 -6.92
CA PRO A 158 -2.76 12.26 -7.24
C PRO A 158 -2.48 13.50 -6.36
N VAL A 159 -3.40 13.93 -5.49
CA VAL A 159 -3.31 15.22 -4.78
C VAL A 159 -2.35 15.19 -3.57
N ALA A 160 -1.84 14.00 -3.20
CA ALA A 160 -0.98 13.77 -2.03
C ALA A 160 -1.59 14.31 -0.72
N GLU A 161 -2.92 14.35 -0.65
CA GLU A 161 -3.68 14.83 0.49
C GLU A 161 -3.71 13.77 1.60
N ASN A 162 -3.62 14.21 2.85
CA ASN A 162 -3.77 13.35 4.00
C ASN A 162 -5.23 12.92 4.14
N VAL A 163 -5.49 11.63 4.06
CA VAL A 163 -6.82 11.05 4.17
C VAL A 163 -6.91 10.16 5.42
N PRO A 164 -8.12 9.79 5.87
CA PRO A 164 -8.28 8.93 7.04
C PRO A 164 -7.53 7.59 6.90
N GLU A 165 -6.92 7.12 7.98
CA GLU A 165 -6.15 5.86 8.02
C GLU A 165 -7.00 4.63 7.63
N THR A 166 -8.32 4.70 7.79
CA THR A 166 -9.26 3.65 7.41
C THR A 166 -9.19 3.30 5.92
N LEU A 167 -8.82 4.27 5.06
CA LEU A 167 -8.72 4.04 3.63
C LEU A 167 -7.46 3.26 3.23
N CYS A 168 -6.39 3.32 4.04
CA CYS A 168 -5.17 2.53 3.85
C CYS A 168 -5.20 1.21 4.64
N SER A 169 -6.30 0.86 5.31
CA SER A 169 -6.37 -0.32 6.20
C SER A 169 -6.27 -1.66 5.47
N SER A 170 -6.44 -1.67 4.15
CA SER A 170 -6.18 -2.85 3.30
C SER A 170 -4.68 -3.15 3.17
N ILE A 171 -3.81 -2.17 3.45
CA ILE A 171 -2.36 -2.29 3.38
C ILE A 171 -1.80 -2.33 4.81
N PRO A 172 -0.91 -3.28 5.16
CA PRO A 172 -0.31 -3.33 6.49
C PRO A 172 0.35 -2.01 6.87
N LYS A 173 -0.05 -1.41 8.00
CA LYS A 173 0.50 -0.15 8.48
C LYS A 173 1.98 -0.32 8.84
N PRO A 174 2.90 0.45 8.22
CA PRO A 174 4.31 0.36 8.54
C PRO A 174 4.62 0.85 9.96
N GLU A 175 5.76 0.41 10.52
CA GLU A 175 6.17 0.82 11.87
C GLU A 175 6.42 2.33 11.95
N SER A 176 5.83 2.98 12.96
CA SER A 176 6.05 4.40 13.27
C SER A 176 7.22 4.63 14.24
N GLN A 177 7.80 3.55 14.78
CA GLN A 177 8.83 3.61 15.80
C GLN A 177 9.86 2.49 15.60
N GLU A 178 11.14 2.82 15.73
CA GLU A 178 12.25 1.86 15.63
C GLU A 178 13.29 2.11 16.73
N GLY A 179 14.01 1.06 17.14
CA GLY A 179 15.17 1.19 18.02
C GLY A 179 16.37 1.82 17.30
N CYS A 180 17.11 2.68 18.01
CA CYS A 180 18.38 3.24 17.52
C CYS A 180 19.50 2.96 18.52
N VAL A 181 20.70 2.65 18.02
CA VAL A 181 21.89 2.42 18.85
C VAL A 181 22.95 3.44 18.47
N LEU A 182 23.22 4.35 19.38
CA LEU A 182 24.30 5.32 19.27
C LEU A 182 25.55 4.84 20.03
N GLY A 183 26.64 5.58 19.90
CA GLY A 183 27.90 5.33 20.61
C GLY A 183 27.72 5.19 22.12
N ARG A 184 28.72 4.58 22.78
CA ARG A 184 28.68 4.36 24.23
C ARG A 184 28.52 5.69 24.97
N CYS A 185 27.67 5.71 26.00
CA CYS A 185 27.52 6.91 26.82
C CYS A 185 28.83 7.24 27.54
N PRO A 186 29.22 8.53 27.60
CA PRO A 186 30.40 8.93 28.35
C PRO A 186 30.24 8.55 29.81
N LYS A 187 31.32 8.02 30.40
CA LYS A 187 31.36 7.73 31.84
C LYS A 187 31.36 9.07 32.57
N ASN A 188 30.42 9.28 33.49
CA ASN A 188 30.43 10.48 34.33
C ASN A 188 31.47 10.30 35.44
N THR A 189 32.67 10.85 35.22
CA THR A 189 33.80 10.79 36.16
C THR A 189 33.66 11.72 37.36
N ARG A 190 32.64 12.59 37.40
CA ARG A 190 32.41 13.58 38.47
C ARG A 190 31.41 13.13 39.52
N LEU A 191 30.66 12.07 39.23
CA LEU A 191 29.74 11.44 40.17
C LEU A 191 30.51 10.56 41.14
N GLN A 192 30.12 10.61 42.41
CA GLN A 192 30.69 9.81 43.49
C GLN A 192 29.64 9.48 44.55
N TRP A 193 29.85 8.40 45.28
CA TRP A 193 29.09 8.07 46.48
C TRP A 193 29.65 8.88 47.65
N VAL A 194 28.83 9.73 48.26
CA VAL A 194 29.20 10.50 49.44
C VAL A 194 28.42 9.99 50.64
N VAL A 195 29.13 9.76 51.74
CA VAL A 195 28.57 9.30 53.01
C VAL A 195 28.29 10.51 53.90
N SER A 196 27.12 10.56 54.52
CA SER A 196 26.78 11.60 55.49
C SER A 196 27.56 11.44 56.78
N SER A 197 27.55 12.49 57.61
CA SER A 197 27.92 12.35 59.01
C SER A 197 26.98 11.36 59.72
N TRP A 198 27.47 10.78 60.81
CA TRP A 198 26.63 10.00 61.71
C TRP A 198 25.50 10.85 62.30
N SER A 199 24.32 10.25 62.43
CA SER A 199 23.23 10.81 63.22
C SER A 199 23.62 10.90 64.69
N GLU A 200 22.83 11.63 65.45
CA GLU A 200 22.87 11.51 66.90
C GLU A 200 22.56 10.07 67.33
N CYS A 201 23.06 9.69 68.51
CA CYS A 201 22.79 8.40 69.10
C CYS A 201 21.29 8.28 69.39
N SER A 202 20.67 7.17 69.00
CA SER A 202 19.23 6.91 69.20
C SER A 202 18.81 7.00 70.67
N MET A 203 19.74 6.76 71.59
CA MET A 203 19.55 6.86 73.02
C MET A 203 20.33 8.06 73.59
N THR A 204 19.76 8.72 74.59
CA THR A 204 20.41 9.83 75.32
C THR A 204 21.31 9.34 76.46
N CYS A 205 21.17 8.08 76.87
CA CYS A 205 21.99 7.41 77.88
C CYS A 205 22.11 5.91 77.55
N GLY A 206 23.13 5.23 78.06
CA GLY A 206 23.34 3.80 77.82
C GLY A 206 23.72 3.44 76.38
N LEU A 207 23.44 2.19 75.99
CA LEU A 207 23.71 1.68 74.63
C LEU A 207 22.62 2.11 73.66
N GLY A 208 23.02 2.71 72.55
CA GLY A 208 22.15 3.11 71.45
C GLY A 208 22.81 2.83 70.10
N VAL A 209 22.19 3.35 69.05
CA VAL A 209 22.61 3.15 67.67
C VAL A 209 22.62 4.49 66.93
N ARG A 210 23.65 4.75 66.13
CA ARG A 210 23.72 5.89 65.22
C ARG A 210 23.72 5.40 63.77
N ARG A 211 23.07 6.16 62.88
CA ARG A 211 22.90 5.82 61.46
C ARG A 211 23.52 6.88 60.57
N ARG A 212 23.94 6.51 59.36
CA ARG A 212 24.38 7.44 58.32
C ARG A 212 23.84 7.00 56.97
N GLU A 213 23.69 7.93 56.05
CA GLU A 213 23.15 7.69 54.73
C GLU A 213 24.24 7.84 53.68
N MET A 214 24.09 7.11 52.57
CA MET A 214 24.91 7.32 51.40
C MET A 214 24.10 7.86 50.24
N LYS A 215 24.60 8.93 49.65
CA LYS A 215 23.90 9.64 48.58
C LYS A 215 24.82 9.76 47.37
N CYS A 216 24.22 9.63 46.19
CA CYS A 216 24.91 9.86 44.93
C CYS A 216 25.05 11.36 44.73
N SER A 217 26.27 11.86 44.56
CA SER A 217 26.50 13.29 44.47
C SER A 217 27.56 13.65 43.43
N GLU A 218 27.49 14.88 42.92
CA GLU A 218 28.47 15.46 42.00
C GLU A 218 29.20 16.61 42.68
N LYS A 219 30.53 16.66 42.55
CA LYS A 219 31.35 17.77 43.07
C LYS A 219 31.62 18.79 41.95
N PRO A 220 30.91 19.93 41.89
CA PRO A 220 31.25 20.99 40.94
C PRO A 220 32.57 21.66 41.33
N PHE A 221 33.20 22.34 40.36
CA PHE A 221 34.56 22.89 40.49
C PHE A 221 34.70 23.98 41.58
N GLN A 222 33.60 24.59 42.05
CA GLN A 222 33.62 25.75 42.95
C GLN A 222 32.46 25.81 43.99
N GLY A 223 31.80 24.69 44.33
CA GLY A 223 30.63 24.80 45.21
C GLY A 223 30.06 23.53 45.84
N LYS A 224 29.03 23.77 46.67
CA LYS A 224 28.28 22.82 47.51
C LYS A 224 27.91 21.55 46.74
N LEU A 225 28.07 20.41 47.39
CA LEU A 225 27.80 19.09 46.84
C LEU A 225 26.33 18.98 46.37
N ILE A 226 26.12 18.60 45.11
CA ILE A 226 24.77 18.42 44.55
C ILE A 226 24.39 16.95 44.64
N THR A 227 23.24 16.66 45.27
CA THR A 227 22.73 15.30 45.45
C THR A 227 21.81 14.89 44.30
N PHE A 228 22.00 13.68 43.78
CA PHE A 228 21.23 13.09 42.69
C PHE A 228 20.58 11.76 43.12
N PRO A 229 19.54 11.31 42.39
CA PRO A 229 18.97 9.98 42.58
C PRO A 229 20.03 8.88 42.40
N GLU A 230 19.98 7.81 43.22
CA GLU A 230 20.96 6.70 43.22
C GLU A 230 21.21 6.10 41.82
N ARG A 231 20.18 6.08 40.95
CA ARG A 231 20.27 5.61 39.56
C ARG A 231 21.38 6.28 38.72
N ARG A 232 21.79 7.51 39.07
CA ARG A 232 22.91 8.22 38.40
C ARG A 232 24.27 7.61 38.75
N CYS A 233 24.43 7.03 39.94
CA CYS A 233 25.66 6.37 40.38
C CYS A 233 25.60 4.83 40.22
N ARG A 234 24.62 4.29 39.48
CA ARG A 234 24.44 2.83 39.30
C ARG A 234 25.66 2.12 38.72
N SER A 235 26.44 2.82 37.89
CA SER A 235 27.67 2.31 37.29
C SER A 235 28.93 2.51 38.16
N ILE A 236 28.80 3.13 39.34
CA ILE A 236 29.89 3.41 40.27
C ILE A 236 29.79 2.41 41.43
N ARG A 237 30.89 1.72 41.74
CA ARG A 237 30.96 0.76 42.84
C ARG A 237 30.53 1.44 44.14
N LYS A 238 29.46 0.91 44.75
CA LYS A 238 28.95 1.35 46.05
C LYS A 238 29.98 0.94 47.12
N PRO A 239 30.55 1.89 47.90
CA PRO A 239 31.49 1.54 48.96
C PRO A 239 30.88 0.55 49.94
N ASN A 240 31.67 -0.44 50.39
CA ASN A 240 31.25 -1.40 51.40
C ASN A 240 31.60 -0.85 52.77
N LEU A 241 30.62 -0.30 53.49
CA LEU A 241 30.82 0.35 54.78
C LEU A 241 29.52 0.33 55.58
N ASP A 242 29.65 0.22 56.90
CA ASP A 242 28.50 0.12 57.81
C ASP A 242 27.76 1.45 57.88
N LEU A 243 26.46 1.41 57.63
CA LEU A 243 25.57 2.56 57.73
C LEU A 243 24.95 2.71 59.12
N GLU A 244 25.23 1.76 60.01
CA GLU A 244 24.71 1.68 61.36
C GLU A 244 25.83 1.24 62.31
N GLU A 245 25.97 1.90 63.46
CA GLU A 245 26.99 1.57 64.46
C GLU A 245 26.44 1.78 65.88
N THR A 246 26.89 0.96 66.83
CA THR A 246 26.56 1.12 68.25
C THR A 246 27.25 2.35 68.85
N CYS A 247 26.52 3.11 69.63
CA CYS A 247 27.04 4.25 70.41
C CYS A 247 26.74 4.05 71.89
N GLN A 248 27.67 4.45 72.75
CA GLN A 248 27.47 4.42 74.21
C GLN A 248 27.43 5.87 74.72
N ARG A 249 26.27 6.28 75.23
CA ARG A 249 26.14 7.48 76.05
C ARG A 249 26.24 7.09 77.53
N GLY A 250 26.57 8.06 78.38
CA GLY A 250 26.82 7.84 79.82
C GLY A 250 25.71 7.05 80.51
N THR A 251 26.00 6.55 81.71
CA THR A 251 25.10 5.69 82.47
C THR A 251 23.70 6.31 82.57
N CYS A 252 22.68 5.54 82.23
CA CYS A 252 21.32 6.01 82.40
C CYS A 252 21.03 6.32 83.87
N PRO A 253 20.37 7.44 84.18
CA PRO A 253 19.91 7.70 85.54
C PRO A 253 19.05 6.50 85.97
N ALA A 254 19.29 6.03 87.19
CA ALA A 254 18.45 5.01 87.78
C ALA A 254 17.00 5.50 87.71
N ARG A 255 16.12 4.66 87.19
CA ARG A 255 14.69 4.95 87.09
C ARG A 255 14.22 5.42 88.48
N PRO A 256 13.57 6.59 88.62
CA PRO A 256 12.84 6.88 89.85
C PRO A 256 11.88 5.72 90.08
N GLY A 257 11.93 5.10 91.26
CA GLY A 257 10.90 4.17 91.69
C GLY A 257 9.51 4.84 91.59
N PRO A 258 8.41 4.08 91.53
CA PRO A 258 7.08 4.66 91.46
C PRO A 258 6.85 5.47 92.74
N GLY A 259 7.02 6.78 92.64
CA GLY A 259 7.05 7.65 93.78
C GLY A 259 7.49 9.06 93.39
N VAL A 260 6.48 9.91 93.20
CA VAL A 260 6.53 11.37 93.13
C VAL A 260 6.76 11.97 91.73
N ALA A 261 5.77 12.77 91.37
CA ALA A 261 5.57 13.45 90.11
C ALA A 261 6.72 14.41 89.75
N ALA A 262 7.14 14.36 88.50
CA ALA A 262 7.85 15.46 87.87
C ALA A 262 6.92 16.06 86.81
N GLY A 263 6.56 17.34 87.03
CA GLY A 263 5.80 18.13 86.09
C GLY A 263 6.52 18.27 84.75
N TRP A 264 5.74 18.05 83.69
CA TRP A 264 5.72 18.71 82.39
C TRP A 264 6.96 19.52 81.98
N PHE A 265 7.52 19.26 80.80
CA PHE A 265 7.12 19.98 79.57
C PHE A 265 7.38 19.13 78.31
N PRO A 266 6.58 19.31 77.23
CA PRO A 266 6.43 18.38 76.12
C PRO A 266 7.46 18.60 74.99
N SER A 267 7.77 17.51 74.29
CA SER A 267 8.44 17.53 73.00
C SER A 267 7.59 18.30 71.96
N PRO A 268 8.18 19.11 71.07
CA PRO A 268 7.43 19.93 70.14
C PRO A 268 7.12 19.19 68.84
N TRP A 269 6.29 18.13 68.85
CA TRP A 269 5.72 17.57 67.61
C TRP A 269 4.41 16.83 67.85
N GLN A 270 3.31 17.57 68.03
CA GLN A 270 1.97 17.12 67.65
C GLN A 270 1.11 18.31 67.23
N GLN A 271 0.93 18.51 65.93
CA GLN A 271 -0.25 19.18 65.38
C GLN A 271 -0.80 18.30 64.26
N VAL A 272 -1.85 17.56 64.60
CA VAL A 272 -2.82 17.05 63.62
C VAL A 272 -3.88 18.13 63.43
N SER A 273 -4.12 18.44 62.16
CA SER A 273 -5.35 18.88 61.51
C SER A 273 -6.55 19.26 62.40
N ALA A 274 -7.00 20.52 62.29
CA ALA A 274 -8.40 20.91 62.08
C ALA A 274 -8.50 22.44 61.96
N GLY A 275 -8.99 22.91 60.81
CA GLY A 275 -9.30 24.32 60.58
C GLY A 275 -10.22 24.41 59.36
N GLY A 276 -11.51 24.23 59.60
CA GLY A 276 -12.56 24.64 58.68
C GLY A 276 -12.91 26.12 58.86
N PHE A 277 -13.83 26.56 58.00
CA PHE A 277 -14.48 27.87 57.82
C PHE A 277 -13.77 28.85 56.87
N PRO A 278 -14.53 29.71 56.16
CA PRO A 278 -15.83 29.56 55.51
C PRO A 278 -15.74 29.60 53.97
#